data_AF-A0AAN4EX58-F1
#
_entry.id   AF-A0AAN4EX58-F1
#
_cell.length_a   1.000
_cell.length_b   1.000
_cell.length_c   1.000
_cell.angle_alpha   90.00
_cell.angle_beta   90.00
_cell.angle_gamma   90.00
#
_symmetry.space_group_name_H-M   'P 1'
#
loop_
_entity.id
_entity.type
_entity.pdbx_description
1 polymer ?
#
loop_
_entity_poly.entity_id
_entity_poly.type
_entity_poly.pdbx_seq_one_letter_code
_entity_poly.pdbx_strand_id
1 'polypeptide(L)'
;MPLYEWLINKRLRYQYFVLFLLSALVLLGLYFLYRNTPGVSEKFFDFYHKNLRGYLFSGFISVGSFLLSLHTFVIINIRDKVFATPEYKETYSKANGISSDKIKDTDLYKPLDNLSSFINTSILFSLTTAIAQFTIGLSTNLFACLFCVWLAILTIFFLLHCLIIIRQNIRLLLKQ
;
A
#
# COMPACT_ATOMS: atom_id res chain seq x y z
N MET A 1 16.82 7.46 5.89
CA MET A 1 16.36 6.47 4.88
C MET A 1 16.81 5.00 5.07
N PRO A 2 17.57 4.56 6.11
CA PRO A 2 18.05 3.15 6.15
C PRO A 2 16.99 2.13 6.64
N LEU A 3 16.09 2.51 7.55
CA LEU A 3 15.08 1.61 8.13
C LEU A 3 14.04 1.11 7.12
N TYR A 4 13.70 1.94 6.14
CA TYR A 4 12.68 1.62 5.15
C TYR A 4 13.22 0.73 4.02
N GLU A 5 14.48 0.95 3.62
CA GLU A 5 15.20 0.07 2.69
C GLU A 5 15.37 -1.33 3.27
N TRP A 6 15.64 -1.45 4.58
CA TRP A 6 15.65 -2.73 5.29
C TRP A 6 14.30 -3.46 5.24
N LEU A 7 13.19 -2.73 5.36
CA LEU A 7 11.85 -3.30 5.29
C LEU A 7 11.54 -3.83 3.88
N ILE A 8 11.99 -3.12 2.84
CA ILE A 8 11.76 -3.52 1.45
C ILE A 8 12.57 -4.77 1.05
N ASN A 9 13.75 -4.94 1.63
CA ASN A 9 14.59 -6.10 1.35
C ASN A 9 14.12 -7.41 2.04
N LYS A 10 13.13 -7.33 2.94
CA LYS A 10 12.52 -8.51 3.57
C LYS A 10 11.41 -9.11 2.72
N ARG A 11 11.12 -10.39 2.94
CA ARG A 11 10.04 -11.12 2.24
C ARG A 11 8.71 -10.37 2.35
N LEU A 12 7.94 -10.38 1.26
CA LEU A 12 6.57 -9.81 1.16
C LEU A 12 5.72 -10.00 2.43
N ARG A 13 5.69 -11.23 2.97
CA ARG A 13 4.89 -11.55 4.17
C ARG A 13 5.24 -10.69 5.38
N TYR A 14 6.52 -10.33 5.55
CA TYR A 14 6.97 -9.49 6.66
C TYR A 14 6.54 -8.03 6.47
N GLN A 15 6.52 -7.52 5.24
CA GLN A 15 6.02 -6.18 4.93
C GLN A 15 4.53 -6.06 5.25
N TYR A 16 3.72 -7.03 4.78
CA TYR A 16 2.30 -7.11 5.13
C TYR A 16 2.10 -7.18 6.66
N PHE A 17 2.88 -8.00 7.35
CA PHE A 17 2.79 -8.13 8.80
C PHE A 17 3.14 -6.83 9.54
N VAL A 18 4.19 -6.13 9.13
CA VAL A 18 4.59 -4.85 9.76
C VAL A 18 3.54 -3.76 9.51
N LEU A 19 2.99 -3.67 8.30
CA LEU A 19 1.93 -2.71 7.98
C LEU A 19 0.66 -2.99 8.80
N PHE A 20 0.30 -4.27 8.95
CA PHE A 20 -0.82 -4.69 9.78
C PHE A 20 -0.58 -4.39 11.26
N LEU A 21 0.62 -4.65 11.77
CA LEU A 21 0.96 -4.37 13.17
C LEU A 21 0.94 -2.86 13.46
N LEU A 22 1.44 -2.05 12.52
CA LEU A 22 1.39 -0.59 12.61
C LEU A 22 -0.06 -0.08 12.59
N SER A 23 -0.93 -0.64 11.75
CA SER A 23 -2.34 -0.27 11.73
C SER A 23 -3.10 -0.73 12.98
N ALA A 24 -2.74 -1.88 13.56
CA ALA A 24 -3.29 -2.35 14.83
C ALA A 24 -2.88 -1.43 16.01
N LEU A 25 -1.65 -0.92 16.01
CA LEU A 25 -1.21 0.09 16.98
C LEU A 25 -2.02 1.39 16.85
N VAL A 26 -2.30 1.83 15.62
CA VAL A 26 -3.16 3.01 15.40
C VAL A 26 -4.60 2.74 15.87
N LEU A 27 -5.14 1.54 15.66
CA LEU A 27 -6.45 1.17 16.20
C LEU A 27 -6.49 1.24 17.72
N LEU A 28 -5.46 0.70 18.39
CA LEU A 28 -5.32 0.76 19.85
C LEU A 28 -5.22 2.20 20.35
N GLY A 29 -4.43 3.05 19.67
CA GLY A 29 -4.34 4.47 19.98
C GLY A 29 -5.66 5.19 19.84
N LEU A 30 -6.40 4.95 18.75
CA LEU A 30 -7.74 5.50 18.53
C LEU A 30 -8.72 5.02 19.61
N TYR A 31 -8.71 3.72 19.93
CA TYR A 31 -9.55 3.15 20.98
C TYR A 31 -9.25 3.76 22.36
N PHE A 32 -7.97 3.95 22.70
CA PHE A 32 -7.56 4.53 23.97
C PHE A 32 -7.91 6.02 24.08
N LEU A 33 -7.70 6.79 23.02
CA LEU A 33 -8.12 8.20 22.93
C LEU A 33 -9.63 8.32 23.11
N TYR A 34 -10.36 7.41 22.45
CA TYR A 34 -11.81 7.37 22.47
C TYR A 34 -12.37 7.01 23.86
N ARG A 35 -11.76 6.04 24.55
CA ARG A 35 -12.18 5.62 25.90
C ARG A 35 -11.92 6.67 26.98
N ASN A 36 -10.85 7.46 26.85
CA ASN A 36 -10.46 8.44 27.86
C ASN A 36 -11.11 9.82 27.69
N THR A 37 -11.67 10.14 26.51
CA THR A 37 -12.20 11.48 26.22
C THR A 37 -13.59 11.45 25.55
N PRO A 38 -14.67 11.19 26.31
CA PRO A 38 -16.02 11.02 25.76
C PRO A 38 -16.59 12.28 25.06
N GLY A 39 -16.18 13.48 25.46
CA GLY A 39 -16.63 14.72 24.80
C GLY A 39 -16.03 14.98 23.42
N VAL A 40 -14.87 14.40 23.11
CA VAL A 40 -14.24 14.46 21.77
C VAL A 40 -14.87 13.42 20.84
N SER A 41 -15.31 12.30 21.40
CA SER A 41 -15.98 11.20 20.70
C SER A 41 -17.23 11.65 19.93
N GLU A 42 -18.16 12.34 20.59
CA GLU A 42 -19.43 12.73 19.95
C GLU A 42 -19.21 13.78 18.85
N LYS A 43 -18.37 14.78 19.12
CA LYS A 43 -18.00 15.80 18.13
C LYS A 43 -17.28 15.19 16.92
N PHE A 44 -16.43 14.18 17.15
CA PHE A 44 -15.75 13.47 16.08
C PHE A 44 -16.71 12.63 15.24
N PHE A 45 -17.67 11.94 15.88
CA PHE A 45 -18.68 11.16 15.17
C PHE A 45 -19.52 12.05 14.23
N ASP A 46 -20.00 13.19 14.74
CA ASP A 46 -20.74 14.16 13.95
C ASP A 46 -19.91 14.74 12.79
N PHE A 47 -18.65 15.05 13.07
CA PHE A 47 -17.72 15.55 12.05
C PHE A 47 -17.45 14.51 10.96
N TYR A 48 -17.23 13.25 11.34
CA TYR A 48 -17.01 12.15 10.42
C TYR A 48 -18.23 11.94 9.51
N HIS A 49 -19.43 11.91 10.09
CA HIS A 49 -20.66 11.63 9.34
C HIS A 49 -21.02 12.77 8.38
N LYS A 50 -20.85 14.03 8.79
CA LYS A 50 -21.21 15.20 7.99
C LYS A 50 -20.15 15.55 6.94
N ASN A 51 -18.87 15.47 7.30
CA ASN A 51 -17.79 16.01 6.46
C ASN A 51 -16.88 14.91 5.91
N LEU A 52 -16.39 13.99 6.74
CA LEU A 52 -15.27 13.14 6.36
C LEU A 52 -15.67 11.97 5.43
N ARG A 53 -16.80 11.31 5.70
CA ARG A 53 -17.22 10.06 5.02
C ARG A 53 -17.29 10.22 3.50
N GLY A 54 -17.94 11.28 3.02
CA GLY A 54 -18.12 11.52 1.59
C GLY A 54 -16.79 11.72 0.86
N TYR A 55 -15.88 12.48 1.45
CA TYR A 55 -14.53 12.69 0.90
C TYR A 55 -13.68 11.43 0.94
N LEU A 56 -13.75 10.63 2.02
CA LEU A 56 -13.04 9.36 2.08
C LEU A 56 -13.56 8.38 1.02
N PHE A 57 -14.89 8.25 0.89
CA PHE A 57 -15.51 7.42 -0.16
C PHE A 57 -15.02 7.83 -1.55
N SER A 58 -15.20 9.10 -1.90
CA SER A 58 -14.83 9.62 -3.23
C SER A 58 -13.32 9.50 -3.47
N GLY A 59 -12.51 9.85 -2.47
CA GLY A 59 -11.05 9.77 -2.56
C GLY A 59 -10.55 8.34 -2.78
N PHE A 60 -11.04 7.37 -2.02
CA PHE A 60 -10.59 5.97 -2.16
C PHE A 60 -11.10 5.30 -3.44
N ILE A 61 -12.31 5.62 -3.92
CA ILE A 61 -12.77 5.17 -5.25
C ILE A 61 -11.91 5.76 -6.37
N SER A 62 -11.61 7.06 -6.28
CA SER A 62 -10.80 7.75 -7.29
C SER A 62 -9.39 7.17 -7.35
N VAL A 63 -8.73 7.01 -6.19
CA VAL A 63 -7.39 6.41 -6.12
C VAL A 63 -7.40 4.96 -6.58
N GLY A 64 -8.41 4.18 -6.20
CA GLY A 64 -8.53 2.77 -6.62
C GLY A 64 -8.68 2.63 -8.13
N SER A 65 -9.58 3.42 -8.72
CA SER A 65 -9.81 3.45 -10.16
C SER A 65 -8.56 3.93 -10.92
N PHE A 66 -7.87 4.93 -10.39
CA PHE A 66 -6.63 5.45 -10.97
C PHE A 66 -5.51 4.40 -10.95
N LEU A 67 -5.30 3.73 -9.81
CA LEU A 67 -4.32 2.67 -9.70
C LEU A 67 -4.65 1.48 -10.60
N LEU A 68 -5.93 1.11 -10.71
CA LEU A 68 -6.37 0.05 -11.61
C LEU A 68 -6.07 0.39 -13.08
N SER A 69 -6.35 1.62 -13.49
CA SER A 69 -6.06 2.09 -14.85
C SER A 69 -4.56 2.12 -15.17
N LEU A 70 -3.72 2.50 -14.19
CA LEU A 70 -2.27 2.62 -14.39
C LEU A 70 -1.46 1.36 -14.08
N HIS A 71 -2.02 0.38 -13.36
CA HIS A 71 -1.28 -0.78 -12.87
C HIS A 71 -0.52 -1.50 -13.98
N THR A 72 -1.22 -1.89 -15.03
CA THR A 72 -0.61 -2.58 -16.18
C THR A 72 0.45 -1.73 -16.86
N PHE A 73 0.20 -0.42 -17.02
CA PHE A 73 1.16 0.49 -17.64
C PHE A 73 2.45 0.63 -16.83
N VAL A 74 2.34 0.80 -15.51
CA VAL A 74 3.49 0.92 -14.60
C VAL A 74 4.30 -0.37 -14.61
N ILE A 75 3.65 -1.53 -14.52
CA ILE A 75 4.32 -2.84 -14.51
C ILE A 75 5.06 -3.11 -15.82
N ILE A 76 4.42 -2.86 -16.97
CA ILE A 76 5.06 -3.06 -18.28
C ILE A 76 6.24 -2.10 -18.47
N ASN A 77 6.10 -0.82 -18.12
CA ASN A 77 7.19 0.15 -18.25
C ASN A 77 8.40 -0.23 -17.38
N ILE A 78 8.19 -0.66 -16.13
CA ILE A 78 9.28 -1.07 -15.25
C ILE A 78 9.93 -2.35 -15.77
N ARG A 79 9.14 -3.32 -16.24
CA ARG A 79 9.66 -4.54 -16.87
C ARG A 79 10.59 -4.20 -18.03
N ASP A 80 10.11 -3.39 -18.97
CA ASP A 80 10.80 -3.16 -20.24
C ASP A 80 12.02 -2.23 -20.05
N LYS A 81 11.93 -1.25 -19.15
CA LYS A 81 13.01 -0.24 -18.94
C LYS A 81 14.03 -0.62 -17.88
N VAL A 82 13.73 -1.54 -16.96
CA VAL A 82 14.66 -1.98 -15.90
C VAL A 82 15.06 -3.43 -16.11
N PHE A 83 14.09 -4.34 -15.96
CA PHE A 83 14.38 -5.77 -15.83
C PHE A 83 14.74 -6.44 -17.16
N ALA A 84 14.22 -5.94 -18.28
CA ALA A 84 14.53 -6.44 -19.61
C ALA A 84 15.86 -5.90 -20.17
N THR A 85 16.50 -4.95 -19.49
CA THR A 85 17.78 -4.38 -19.97
C THR A 85 18.94 -5.36 -19.80
N PRO A 86 19.88 -5.42 -20.76
CA PRO A 86 21.04 -6.29 -20.66
C PRO A 86 21.93 -5.93 -19.46
N GLU A 87 22.03 -4.63 -19.13
CA GLU A 87 22.80 -4.13 -17.97
C GLU A 87 22.30 -4.70 -16.63
N TYR A 88 20.98 -4.78 -16.44
CA TYR A 88 20.40 -5.35 -15.22
C TYR A 88 20.66 -6.86 -15.13
N LYS A 89 20.54 -7.59 -16.24
CA LYS A 89 20.86 -9.03 -16.31
C LYS A 89 22.32 -9.30 -15.99
N GLU A 90 23.25 -8.49 -16.48
CA GLU A 90 24.68 -8.62 -16.17
C GLU A 90 24.99 -8.30 -14.70
N THR A 91 24.36 -7.26 -14.14
CA THR A 91 24.52 -6.90 -12.72
C THR A 91 24.00 -8.01 -11.82
N TYR A 92 22.84 -8.58 -12.16
CA TYR A 92 22.25 -9.71 -11.44
C TYR A 92 23.07 -11.00 -11.56
N SER A 93 23.63 -11.27 -12.75
CA SER A 93 24.56 -12.37 -13.04
C SER A 93 25.81 -12.27 -12.15
N LYS A 94 26.46 -11.10 -12.13
CA LYS A 94 27.65 -10.81 -11.32
C LYS A 94 27.37 -10.91 -9.83
N ALA A 95 26.22 -10.42 -9.36
CA ALA A 95 25.85 -10.44 -7.95
C ALA A 95 25.55 -11.85 -7.43
N ASN A 96 24.98 -12.73 -8.26
CA ASN A 96 24.62 -14.10 -7.86
C ASN A 96 25.68 -15.15 -8.27
N GLY A 97 26.70 -14.78 -9.04
CA GLY A 97 27.71 -15.71 -9.54
C GLY A 97 27.15 -16.76 -10.51
N ILE A 98 26.06 -16.44 -11.21
CA ILE A 98 25.36 -17.35 -12.12
C ILE A 98 25.55 -16.84 -13.55
N SER A 99 25.97 -17.69 -14.50
CA SER A 99 26.07 -17.35 -15.92
C SER A 99 24.75 -16.79 -16.46
N SER A 100 24.80 -15.80 -17.36
CA SER A 100 23.61 -15.14 -17.95
C SER A 100 22.56 -16.12 -18.47
N ASP A 101 23.00 -17.28 -18.97
CA ASP A 101 22.16 -18.31 -19.59
C ASP A 101 21.48 -19.25 -18.59
N LYS A 102 21.83 -19.18 -17.29
CA LYS A 102 21.22 -19.97 -16.20
C LYS A 102 20.29 -19.14 -15.31
N ILE A 103 20.10 -17.86 -15.61
CA ILE A 103 19.19 -17.00 -14.87
C ILE A 103 17.76 -17.46 -15.16
N LYS A 104 17.05 -17.91 -14.13
CA LYS A 104 15.62 -18.14 -14.23
C LYS A 104 14.92 -16.79 -14.30
N ASP A 105 14.15 -16.56 -15.36
CA ASP A 105 13.31 -15.36 -15.50
C ASP A 105 12.40 -15.15 -14.28
N THR A 106 11.97 -16.24 -13.64
CA THR A 106 11.17 -16.23 -12.42
C THR A 106 11.85 -15.51 -11.25
N ASP A 107 13.17 -15.63 -11.11
CA ASP A 107 13.92 -14.98 -10.04
C ASP A 107 14.31 -13.54 -10.40
N LEU A 108 14.52 -13.26 -11.70
CA LEU A 108 14.80 -11.92 -12.21
C LEU A 108 13.60 -10.98 -12.05
N TYR A 109 12.39 -11.44 -12.40
CA TYR A 109 11.16 -10.66 -12.34
C TYR A 109 10.45 -10.74 -10.98
N LYS A 110 11.00 -11.45 -10.01
CA LYS A 110 10.42 -11.57 -8.67
C LYS A 110 10.14 -10.22 -7.98
N PRO A 111 11.03 -9.20 -8.06
CA PRO A 111 10.73 -7.89 -7.50
C PRO A 111 9.57 -7.18 -8.21
N LEU A 112 9.41 -7.42 -9.52
CA LEU A 112 8.31 -6.90 -10.32
C LEU A 112 6.98 -7.56 -9.94
N ASP A 113 6.99 -8.88 -9.73
CA ASP A 113 5.81 -9.63 -9.27
C ASP A 113 5.36 -9.16 -7.88
N ASN A 114 6.32 -8.94 -6.97
CA ASN A 114 6.05 -8.36 -5.66
C ASN A 114 5.38 -6.97 -5.76
N LEU A 115 5.89 -6.10 -6.64
CA LEU A 115 5.30 -4.78 -6.88
C LEU A 115 3.88 -4.91 -7.45
N SER A 116 3.67 -5.79 -8.41
CA SER A 116 2.34 -6.06 -8.99
C SER A 116 1.34 -6.52 -7.92
N SER A 117 1.76 -7.44 -7.05
CA SER A 117 0.95 -7.91 -5.93
C SER A 117 0.58 -6.79 -4.96
N PHE A 118 1.49 -5.88 -4.64
CA PHE A 118 1.21 -4.72 -3.78
C PHE A 118 0.23 -3.73 -4.40
N ILE A 119 0.39 -3.42 -5.69
CA ILE A 119 -0.54 -2.51 -6.38
C ILE A 119 -1.94 -3.14 -6.41
N ASN A 120 -2.05 -4.42 -6.76
CA ASN A 120 -3.34 -5.12 -6.79
C ASN A 120 -4.01 -5.16 -5.40
N THR A 121 -3.23 -5.45 -4.37
CA THR A 121 -3.71 -5.43 -2.98
C THR A 121 -4.16 -4.03 -2.56
N SER A 122 -3.42 -2.99 -2.96
CA SER A 122 -3.77 -1.59 -2.65
C SER A 122 -5.07 -1.16 -3.35
N ILE A 123 -5.28 -1.59 -4.60
CA ILE A 123 -6.54 -1.36 -5.34
C ILE A 123 -7.70 -2.03 -4.60
N LEU A 124 -7.54 -3.31 -4.23
CA LEU A 124 -8.56 -4.05 -3.51
C LEU A 124 -8.89 -3.38 -2.17
N PHE A 125 -7.89 -2.95 -1.41
CA PHE A 125 -8.09 -2.23 -0.17
C PHE A 125 -8.78 -0.90 -0.36
N SER A 126 -8.43 -0.11 -1.38
CA SER A 126 -9.08 1.19 -1.60
C SER A 126 -10.54 1.04 -2.02
N LEU A 127 -10.86 0.10 -2.92
CA LEU A 127 -12.25 -0.19 -3.29
C LEU A 127 -13.04 -0.72 -2.10
N THR A 128 -12.48 -1.67 -1.35
CA THR A 128 -13.11 -2.21 -0.13
C THR A 128 -13.34 -1.11 0.90
N THR A 129 -12.38 -0.22 1.08
CA THR A 129 -12.48 0.91 2.01
C THR A 129 -13.60 1.85 1.56
N ALA A 130 -13.68 2.19 0.28
CA ALA A 130 -14.75 3.03 -0.20
C ALA A 130 -16.13 2.38 -0.01
N ILE A 131 -16.27 1.10 -0.36
CA ILE A 131 -17.52 0.35 -0.13
C ILE A 131 -17.86 0.34 1.37
N ALA A 132 -16.90 0.12 2.27
CA ALA A 132 -17.11 0.16 3.71
C ALA A 132 -17.48 1.57 4.21
N GLN A 133 -16.85 2.63 3.68
CA GLN A 133 -17.18 4.02 4.00
C GLN A 133 -18.63 4.36 3.60
N PHE A 134 -19.10 3.82 2.47
CA PHE A 134 -20.46 4.02 2.01
C PHE A 134 -21.47 3.16 2.78
N THR A 135 -21.18 1.88 3.02
CA THR A 135 -22.11 0.93 3.64
C THR A 135 -22.08 1.00 5.17
N ILE A 136 -20.95 0.64 5.78
CA ILE A 136 -20.75 0.59 7.23
C ILE A 136 -20.72 2.00 7.82
N GLY A 137 -20.17 2.98 7.09
CA GLY A 137 -20.13 4.38 7.51
C GLY A 137 -21.48 5.11 7.55
N LEU A 138 -22.56 4.50 7.04
CA LEU A 138 -23.94 4.98 7.22
C LEU A 138 -24.55 4.54 8.56
N SER A 139 -23.98 3.55 9.22
CA SER A 139 -24.46 3.07 10.51
C SER A 139 -24.34 4.16 11.59
N THR A 140 -25.36 4.26 12.44
CA THR A 140 -25.36 5.13 13.63
C THR A 140 -24.48 4.60 14.77
N ASN A 141 -23.84 3.44 14.57
CA ASN A 141 -22.95 2.85 15.56
C ASN A 141 -21.58 3.51 15.54
N LEU A 142 -21.12 3.93 16.72
CA LEU A 142 -19.84 4.59 16.85
C LEU A 142 -18.65 3.66 16.56
N PHE A 143 -18.78 2.37 16.94
CA PHE A 143 -17.80 1.35 16.58
C PHE A 143 -17.65 1.16 15.05
N ALA A 144 -18.74 1.34 14.29
CA ALA A 144 -18.71 1.28 12.82
C ALA A 144 -17.91 2.46 12.23
N CYS A 145 -18.09 3.66 12.79
CA CYS A 145 -17.29 4.84 12.44
C CYS A 145 -15.79 4.61 12.73
N LEU A 146 -15.45 4.12 13.93
CA LEU A 146 -14.07 3.82 14.31
C LEU A 146 -13.43 2.81 13.36
N PHE A 147 -14.16 1.74 13.01
CA PHE A 147 -13.71 0.74 12.07
C PHE A 147 -13.46 1.31 10.67
N CYS A 148 -14.36 2.15 10.15
CA CYS A 148 -14.18 2.79 8.86
C CYS A 148 -12.96 3.72 8.83
N VAL A 149 -12.74 4.51 9.89
CA VAL A 149 -11.55 5.38 10.01
C VAL A 149 -10.27 4.55 10.08
N TRP A 150 -10.27 3.46 10.86
CA TRP A 150 -9.14 2.54 10.91
C TRP A 150 -8.84 1.93 9.54
N LEU A 151 -9.86 1.48 8.82
CA LEU A 151 -9.73 0.90 7.49
C LEU A 151 -9.18 1.93 6.49
N ALA A 152 -9.61 3.20 6.59
CA ALA A 152 -9.07 4.30 5.79
C ALA A 152 -7.57 4.51 6.06
N ILE A 153 -7.15 4.53 7.33
CA ILE A 153 -5.75 4.69 7.70
C ILE A 153 -4.92 3.50 7.22
N LEU A 154 -5.43 2.26 7.36
CA LEU A 154 -4.78 1.05 6.85
C LEU A 154 -4.51 1.16 5.35
N THR A 155 -5.52 1.57 4.58
CA THR A 155 -5.41 1.74 3.13
C THR A 155 -4.42 2.83 2.76
N ILE A 156 -4.36 3.95 3.50
CA ILE A 156 -3.36 4.99 3.30
C ILE A 156 -1.94 4.44 3.51
N PHE A 157 -1.71 3.63 4.55
CA PHE A 157 -0.40 3.01 4.76
C PHE A 157 0.01 2.08 3.61
N PHE A 158 -0.93 1.29 3.09
CA PHE A 158 -0.67 0.45 1.91
C PHE A 158 -0.33 1.28 0.66
N LEU A 159 -1.09 2.35 0.41
CA LEU A 159 -0.84 3.25 -0.71
C LEU A 159 0.53 3.94 -0.61
N LEU A 160 0.88 4.43 0.58
CA LEU A 160 2.20 5.02 0.83
C LEU A 160 3.32 3.98 0.66
N HIS A 161 3.11 2.74 1.11
CA HIS A 161 4.09 1.67 0.93
C HIS A 161 4.31 1.36 -0.56
N CYS A 162 3.21 1.24 -1.31
CA CYS A 162 3.24 1.06 -2.76
C CYS A 162 4.02 2.20 -3.45
N LEU A 163 3.75 3.46 -3.08
CA LEU A 163 4.44 4.62 -3.65
C LEU A 163 5.95 4.56 -3.46
N ILE A 164 6.41 4.14 -2.28
CA ILE A 164 7.85 4.11 -2.01
C ILE A 164 8.52 2.92 -2.73
N ILE A 165 7.85 1.75 -2.85
CA ILE A 165 8.38 0.65 -3.67
C ILE A 165 8.54 1.09 -5.13
N ILE A 166 7.54 1.77 -5.70
CA ILE A 166 7.62 2.33 -7.05
C ILE A 166 8.82 3.28 -7.14
N ARG A 167 8.96 4.20 -6.18
CA ARG A 167 10.07 5.16 -6.14
C ARG A 167 11.44 4.48 -6.07
N GLN A 168 11.58 3.40 -5.32
CA GLN A 168 12.84 2.65 -5.26
C GLN A 168 13.15 1.94 -6.58
N ASN A 169 12.16 1.36 -7.25
CA ASN A 169 12.36 0.75 -8.57
C ASN A 169 12.74 1.80 -9.63
N ILE A 170 12.14 2.99 -9.58
CA ILE A 170 12.53 4.12 -10.44
C ILE A 170 13.94 4.62 -10.10
N ARG A 171 14.32 4.63 -8.82
CA ARG A 171 15.67 5.01 -8.40
C ARG A 171 16.72 4.03 -8.94
N LEU A 172 16.44 2.72 -8.89
CA LEU A 172 17.25 1.70 -9.55
C LEU A 172 17.35 1.94 -11.08
N LEU A 173 16.25 2.33 -11.72
CA LEU A 173 16.24 2.72 -13.15
C LEU A 173 17.15 3.93 -13.42
N LEU A 174 17.16 4.92 -12.54
CA LEU A 174 17.89 6.18 -12.70
C LEU A 174 19.36 6.12 -12.25
N LYS A 175 19.86 4.97 -11.76
CA LYS A 175 21.24 4.80 -11.23
C LYS A 175 21.62 5.86 -10.17
N GLN A 176 20.67 6.31 -9.35
CA GLN A 176 20.86 7.24 -8.22
C GLN A 176 20.59 6.57 -6.88
#